data_AF-A0A8H6ZA42-F1
#
_entry.id   AF-A0A8H6ZA42-F1
#
_cell.length_a   1.000
_cell.length_b   1.000
_cell.length_c   1.000
_cell.angle_alpha   90.00
_cell.angle_beta   90.00
_cell.angle_gamma   90.00
#
_symmetry.space_group_name_H-M   'P 1'
#
loop_
_entity.id
_entity.type
_entity.pdbx_description
1 polymer ?
#
loop_
_entity_poly.entity_id
_entity_poly.type
_entity_poly.pdbx_seq_one_letter_code
_entity_poly.pdbx_strand_id
1 'polypeptide(L)'
;MGGDDSDSEEGAGAAFTPSYKVSADLNTNVAKYAIAILLSSNITTYKGDAMTDALMVVVKKLRFDLPPGLENIPTDWAKVVGAGKYAPTQRRSKVKKVVRASLKPNEDGVYAPSVEHQNIYDLAQVVIKDTQCERNVYMKHPGNNFWDKLDDRLSQIRNAAKGDKKKIVRAFRQALTDDQNKHGAKTYVLDENVVDTFQQEVDDLLAIGFADAVTSAQAQGSNA
;
A
#
# COMPACT_ATOMS: atom_id res chain seq x y z
N MET A 1 -22.02 -72.16 13.48
CA MET A 1 -20.93 -71.81 12.55
C MET A 1 -21.55 -70.94 11.48
N GLY A 2 -21.45 -69.62 11.64
CA GLY A 2 -20.90 -68.68 10.64
C GLY A 2 -22.01 -68.27 9.66
N GLY A 3 -22.63 -67.09 9.73
CA GLY A 3 -22.03 -65.77 9.92
C GLY A 3 -21.69 -65.24 8.52
N ASP A 4 -22.53 -64.34 7.99
CA ASP A 4 -22.12 -63.35 6.99
C ASP A 4 -23.25 -62.32 6.80
N ASP A 5 -23.25 -61.35 7.71
CA ASP A 5 -23.85 -60.02 7.52
C ASP A 5 -22.95 -59.27 6.54
N SER A 6 -23.35 -59.21 5.27
CA SER A 6 -22.70 -58.35 4.28
C SER A 6 -23.20 -56.93 4.44
N ASP A 7 -22.63 -56.23 5.43
CA ASP A 7 -22.70 -54.78 5.55
C ASP A 7 -22.16 -54.14 4.26
N SER A 8 -23.06 -53.47 3.55
CA SER A 8 -22.72 -52.63 2.42
C SER A 8 -22.14 -51.33 2.98
N GLU A 9 -20.81 -51.25 3.10
CA GLU A 9 -20.12 -49.99 3.37
C GLU A 9 -20.36 -49.04 2.18
N GLU A 10 -21.39 -48.20 2.32
CA GLU A 10 -21.61 -47.03 1.48
C GLU A 10 -20.48 -46.04 1.77
N GLY A 11 -19.41 -46.14 0.98
CA GLY A 11 -18.28 -45.23 1.03
C GLY A 11 -18.76 -43.80 0.78
N ALA A 12 -18.83 -43.01 1.85
CA ALA A 12 -19.05 -41.57 1.79
C ALA A 12 -17.90 -40.94 0.98
N GLY A 13 -18.15 -40.71 -0.30
CA GLY A 13 -17.23 -39.99 -1.17
C GLY A 13 -16.93 -38.63 -0.55
N ALA A 14 -15.65 -38.41 -0.19
CA ALA A 14 -15.19 -37.14 0.32
C ALA A 14 -15.61 -36.03 -0.66
N ALA A 15 -16.54 -35.17 -0.23
CA ALA A 15 -17.04 -34.09 -1.04
C ALA A 15 -15.86 -33.20 -1.46
N PHE A 16 -15.59 -33.14 -2.76
CA PHE A 16 -14.59 -32.25 -3.34
C PHE A 16 -14.97 -30.81 -2.97
N THR A 17 -14.28 -30.24 -1.99
CA THR A 17 -14.51 -28.85 -1.62
C THR A 17 -13.91 -27.99 -2.72
N PRO A 18 -14.69 -27.13 -3.42
CA PRO A 18 -14.16 -26.35 -4.51
C PRO A 18 -13.04 -25.43 -4.01
N SER A 19 -11.91 -25.44 -4.70
CA SER A 19 -10.75 -24.62 -4.36
C SER A 19 -11.13 -23.14 -4.31
N TYR A 20 -10.78 -22.44 -3.23
CA TYR A 20 -11.17 -21.04 -3.03
C TYR A 20 -10.69 -20.14 -4.17
N LYS A 21 -11.52 -19.18 -4.58
CA LYS A 21 -11.19 -18.17 -5.58
C LYS A 21 -11.36 -16.79 -4.99
N VAL A 22 -10.35 -15.93 -5.17
CA VAL A 22 -10.40 -14.52 -4.80
C VAL A 22 -11.53 -13.85 -5.58
N SER A 23 -12.47 -13.22 -4.87
CA SER A 23 -13.61 -12.54 -5.48
C SER A 23 -13.22 -11.22 -6.16
N ALA A 24 -14.10 -10.69 -6.99
CA ALA A 24 -13.92 -9.36 -7.60
C ALA A 24 -13.99 -8.25 -6.53
N ASP A 25 -14.85 -8.42 -5.53
CA ASP A 25 -15.04 -7.45 -4.45
C ASP A 25 -13.82 -7.41 -3.54
N LEU A 26 -13.25 -8.56 -3.18
CA LEU A 26 -11.99 -8.65 -2.44
C LEU A 26 -10.86 -7.95 -3.20
N ASN A 27 -10.72 -8.20 -4.50
CA ASN A 27 -9.72 -7.53 -5.33
C ASN A 27 -9.92 -6.01 -5.37
N THR A 28 -11.17 -5.55 -5.46
CA THR A 28 -11.50 -4.12 -5.47
C THR A 28 -11.14 -3.46 -4.14
N ASN A 29 -11.49 -4.10 -3.02
CA ASN A 29 -11.14 -3.62 -1.69
C ASN A 29 -9.64 -3.64 -1.46
N VAL A 30 -8.95 -4.73 -1.80
CA VAL A 30 -7.49 -4.85 -1.75
C VAL A 30 -6.82 -3.72 -2.55
N ALA A 31 -7.31 -3.44 -3.76
CA ALA A 31 -6.75 -2.37 -4.59
C ALA A 31 -7.02 -0.96 -4.03
N LYS A 32 -8.15 -0.75 -3.34
CA LYS A 32 -8.51 0.49 -2.64
C LYS A 32 -7.62 0.72 -1.43
N TYR A 33 -7.46 -0.29 -0.56
CA TYR A 33 -6.61 -0.19 0.62
C TYR A 33 -5.12 -0.12 0.27
N ALA A 34 -4.68 -0.77 -0.82
CA ALA A 34 -3.31 -0.59 -1.31
C ALA A 34 -2.99 0.88 -1.66
N ILE A 35 -3.97 1.65 -2.15
CA ILE A 35 -3.82 3.09 -2.38
C ILE A 35 -3.69 3.83 -1.05
N ALA A 36 -4.63 3.61 -0.13
CA ALA A 36 -4.64 4.29 1.17
C ALA A 36 -3.36 4.01 1.99
N ILE A 37 -2.85 2.78 1.91
CA ILE A 37 -1.59 2.38 2.56
C ILE A 37 -0.41 3.11 1.91
N LEU A 38 -0.38 3.22 0.58
CA LEU A 38 0.66 3.97 -0.14
C LEU A 38 0.61 5.48 0.16
N LEU A 39 -0.56 5.99 0.54
CA LEU A 39 -0.76 7.36 1.02
C LEU A 39 -0.39 7.56 2.50
N SER A 40 -0.31 6.47 3.27
CA SER A 40 -0.07 6.55 4.71
C SER A 40 1.36 7.00 5.00
N SER A 41 1.50 7.93 5.94
CA SER A 41 2.83 8.32 6.45
C SER A 41 3.45 7.24 7.36
N ASN A 42 2.64 6.28 7.82
CA ASN A 42 3.03 5.25 8.79
C ASN A 42 3.79 4.06 8.16
N ILE A 43 3.76 3.88 6.84
CA ILE A 43 4.47 2.76 6.18
C ILE A 43 5.97 3.01 6.07
N THR A 44 6.79 2.19 6.71
CA THR A 44 8.24 2.44 6.81
C THR A 44 9.00 2.40 5.48
N THR A 45 8.50 1.67 4.47
CA THR A 45 9.11 1.54 3.14
C THR A 45 8.04 1.25 2.08
N TYR A 46 8.25 1.78 0.87
CA TYR A 46 7.46 1.47 -0.33
C TYR A 46 7.97 0.24 -1.08
N LYS A 47 9.07 -0.37 -0.64
CA LYS A 47 9.67 -1.58 -1.23
C LYS A 47 9.57 -2.77 -0.28
N GLY A 48 9.83 -3.97 -0.80
CA GLY A 48 9.74 -5.20 -0.05
C GLY A 48 8.30 -5.57 0.30
N ASP A 49 8.15 -6.35 1.38
CA ASP A 49 6.87 -6.90 1.81
C ASP A 49 6.09 -5.95 2.74
N ALA A 50 6.67 -4.84 3.21
CA ALA A 50 6.02 -3.98 4.21
C ALA A 50 4.62 -3.47 3.81
N MET A 51 4.43 -3.10 2.54
CA MET A 51 3.10 -2.72 2.05
C MET A 51 2.15 -3.91 1.95
N THR A 52 2.67 -5.08 1.58
CA THR A 52 1.88 -6.31 1.56
C THR A 52 1.50 -6.70 2.98
N ASP A 53 2.41 -6.66 3.94
CA ASP A 53 2.15 -6.98 5.34
C ASP A 53 1.11 -6.03 5.94
N ALA A 54 1.29 -4.72 5.72
CA ALA A 54 0.32 -3.68 6.09
C ALA A 54 -1.07 -3.96 5.49
N LEU A 55 -1.12 -4.34 4.23
CA LEU A 55 -2.37 -4.68 3.55
C LEU A 55 -2.98 -5.98 4.07
N MET A 56 -2.16 -6.99 4.39
CA MET A 56 -2.63 -8.25 4.98
C MET A 56 -3.17 -8.05 6.41
N VAL A 57 -2.61 -7.11 7.18
CA VAL A 57 -3.20 -6.68 8.47
C VAL A 57 -4.61 -6.17 8.26
N VAL A 58 -4.81 -5.25 7.30
CA VAL A 58 -6.14 -4.69 6.99
C VAL A 58 -7.10 -5.79 6.53
N VAL A 59 -6.67 -6.66 5.61
CA VAL A 59 -7.48 -7.78 5.10
C VAL A 59 -7.89 -8.73 6.23
N LYS A 60 -6.98 -9.07 7.15
CA LYS A 60 -7.31 -9.93 8.30
C LYS A 60 -8.28 -9.28 9.28
N LYS A 61 -8.15 -7.97 9.51
CA LYS A 61 -9.03 -7.24 10.45
C LYS A 61 -10.41 -6.99 9.88
N LEU A 62 -10.48 -6.52 8.63
CA LEU A 62 -11.77 -6.19 8.01
C LEU A 62 -12.48 -7.41 7.45
N ARG A 63 -11.74 -8.50 7.17
CA ARG A 63 -12.21 -9.79 6.65
C ARG A 63 -12.90 -9.73 5.28
N PHE A 64 -13.50 -8.60 4.91
CA PHE A 64 -14.31 -8.42 3.71
C PHE A 64 -15.29 -9.59 3.53
N ASP A 65 -15.14 -10.35 2.45
CA ASP A 65 -15.93 -11.54 2.10
C ASP A 65 -15.14 -12.85 2.30
N LEU A 66 -14.06 -12.84 3.11
CA LEU A 66 -13.26 -14.02 3.38
C LEU A 66 -14.02 -15.04 4.24
N PRO A 67 -14.05 -16.33 3.82
CA PRO A 67 -14.61 -17.41 4.63
C PRO A 67 -13.89 -17.58 5.98
N PRO A 68 -14.61 -17.86 7.08
CA PRO A 68 -14.00 -18.14 8.38
C PRO A 68 -12.92 -19.21 8.29
N GLY A 69 -11.75 -18.95 8.89
CA GLY A 69 -10.65 -19.92 8.97
C GLY A 69 -9.87 -20.15 7.68
N LEU A 70 -10.09 -19.36 6.62
CA LEU A 70 -9.33 -19.47 5.36
C LEU A 70 -7.81 -19.37 5.56
N GLU A 71 -7.38 -18.60 6.57
CA GLU A 71 -5.97 -18.45 6.96
C GLU A 71 -5.30 -19.77 7.36
N ASN A 72 -6.08 -20.73 7.85
CA ASN A 72 -5.60 -22.05 8.26
C ASN A 72 -5.46 -23.01 7.08
N ILE A 73 -5.87 -22.60 5.87
CA ILE A 73 -5.75 -23.37 4.63
C ILE A 73 -4.63 -22.74 3.79
N PRO A 74 -3.38 -23.25 3.84
CA PRO A 74 -2.22 -22.55 3.29
C PRO A 74 -2.33 -22.25 1.79
N THR A 75 -2.90 -23.17 1.01
CA THR A 75 -3.04 -23.04 -0.44
C THR A 75 -4.04 -21.95 -0.84
N ASP A 76 -5.11 -21.79 -0.07
CA ASP A 76 -6.15 -20.81 -0.36
C ASP A 76 -5.78 -19.44 0.20
N TRP A 77 -5.16 -19.40 1.38
CA TRP A 77 -4.56 -18.19 1.92
C TRP A 77 -3.48 -17.61 1.01
N ALA A 78 -2.65 -18.46 0.38
CA ALA A 78 -1.63 -18.02 -0.57
C ALA A 78 -2.23 -17.24 -1.77
N LYS A 79 -3.47 -17.52 -2.16
CA LYS A 79 -4.15 -16.76 -3.23
C LYS A 79 -4.52 -15.35 -2.78
N VAL A 80 -4.99 -15.20 -1.54
CA VAL A 80 -5.27 -13.89 -0.93
C VAL A 80 -3.99 -13.09 -0.78
N VAL A 81 -2.91 -13.71 -0.28
CA VAL A 81 -1.58 -13.09 -0.21
C VAL A 81 -1.09 -12.69 -1.61
N GLY A 82 -1.33 -13.53 -2.62
CA GLY A 82 -1.02 -13.21 -4.02
C GLY A 82 -1.71 -11.95 -4.51
N ALA A 83 -3.01 -11.78 -4.24
CA ALA A 83 -3.74 -10.55 -4.53
C ALA A 83 -3.15 -9.34 -3.78
N GLY A 84 -2.81 -9.52 -2.49
CA GLY A 84 -2.16 -8.51 -1.66
C GLY A 84 -0.74 -8.12 -2.10
N LYS A 85 -0.01 -8.99 -2.80
CA LYS A 85 1.29 -8.67 -3.43
C LYS A 85 1.12 -7.97 -4.77
N TYR A 86 0.13 -8.39 -5.54
CA TYR A 86 -0.12 -7.87 -6.87
C TYR A 86 -0.61 -6.41 -6.84
N ALA A 87 -1.56 -6.08 -5.97
CA ALA A 87 -2.18 -4.75 -5.93
C ALA A 87 -1.17 -3.61 -5.67
N PRO A 88 -0.31 -3.64 -4.61
CA PRO A 88 0.68 -2.58 -4.40
C PRO A 88 1.69 -2.47 -5.55
N THR A 89 2.02 -3.58 -6.19
CA THR A 89 2.91 -3.58 -7.37
C THR A 89 2.28 -2.87 -8.56
N GLN A 90 1.01 -3.15 -8.85
CA GLN A 90 0.29 -2.45 -9.92
C GLN A 90 0.13 -0.96 -9.62
N ARG A 91 -0.19 -0.59 -8.38
CA ARG A 91 -0.29 0.81 -7.95
C ARG A 91 1.03 1.55 -8.13
N ARG A 92 2.14 1.01 -7.61
CA ARG A 92 3.50 1.56 -7.83
C ARG A 92 3.81 1.73 -9.32
N SER A 93 3.52 0.72 -10.14
CA SER A 93 3.75 0.84 -11.58
C SER A 93 2.93 1.95 -12.22
N LYS A 94 1.67 2.13 -11.81
CA LYS A 94 0.80 3.20 -12.32
C LYS A 94 1.33 4.58 -11.92
N VAL A 95 1.70 4.78 -10.65
CA VAL A 95 2.34 6.01 -10.17
C VAL A 95 3.57 6.34 -11.01
N LYS A 96 4.47 5.37 -11.19
CA LYS A 96 5.70 5.55 -11.97
C LYS A 96 5.41 5.96 -13.42
N LYS A 97 4.38 5.39 -14.05
CA LYS A 97 3.97 5.74 -15.42
C LYS A 97 3.42 7.17 -15.50
N VAL A 98 2.57 7.56 -14.54
CA VAL A 98 1.98 8.91 -14.49
C VAL A 98 3.07 9.96 -14.27
N VAL A 99 3.99 9.73 -13.33
CA VAL A 99 5.13 10.62 -13.11
C VAL A 99 6.02 10.71 -14.35
N ARG A 100 6.33 9.57 -15.00
CA ARG A 100 7.11 9.57 -16.23
C ARG A 100 6.44 10.37 -17.35
N ALA A 101 5.14 10.24 -17.53
CA ALA A 101 4.38 10.98 -18.55
C ALA A 101 4.33 12.50 -18.28
N SER A 102 4.42 12.90 -17.02
CA SER A 102 4.50 14.31 -16.62
C SER A 102 5.86 14.96 -16.91
N LEU A 103 6.83 14.21 -17.44
CA LEU A 103 8.19 14.67 -17.65
C LEU A 103 8.65 14.43 -19.09
N LYS A 104 9.44 15.35 -19.64
CA LYS A 104 10.18 15.22 -20.91
C LYS A 104 11.65 15.56 -20.69
N PRO A 105 12.59 14.86 -21.34
CA PRO A 105 13.99 15.31 -21.35
C PRO A 105 14.09 16.63 -22.12
N ASN A 106 14.86 17.59 -21.61
CA ASN A 106 15.28 18.77 -22.36
C ASN A 106 16.46 18.42 -23.30
N GLU A 107 16.97 19.41 -24.03
CA GLU A 107 18.10 19.24 -24.97
C GLU A 107 19.36 18.67 -24.30
N ASP A 108 19.55 18.95 -23.01
CA ASP A 108 20.67 18.46 -22.19
C ASP A 108 20.41 17.07 -21.57
N GLY A 109 19.26 16.44 -21.85
CA GLY A 109 18.87 15.14 -21.28
C GLY A 109 18.36 15.20 -19.84
N VAL A 110 18.17 16.39 -19.27
CA VAL A 110 17.57 16.62 -17.94
C VAL A 110 16.05 16.55 -18.03
N TYR A 111 15.42 15.75 -17.17
CA TYR A 111 13.96 15.64 -17.12
C TYR A 111 13.33 16.92 -16.53
N ALA A 112 12.45 17.55 -17.30
CA ALA A 112 11.63 18.70 -16.91
C ALA A 112 10.14 18.39 -17.12
N PRO A 113 9.21 19.13 -16.48
CA PRO A 113 7.78 18.99 -16.74
C PRO A 113 7.45 18.99 -18.24
N SER A 114 6.62 18.04 -18.69
CA SER A 114 6.27 17.91 -20.11
C SER A 114 5.42 19.07 -20.61
N VAL A 115 4.59 19.61 -19.72
CA VAL A 115 3.82 20.85 -19.88
C VAL A 115 4.42 21.93 -18.98
N GLU A 116 4.61 23.13 -19.54
CA GLU A 116 5.06 24.29 -18.79
C GLU A 116 4.05 24.60 -17.67
N HIS A 117 4.54 24.78 -16.44
CA HIS A 117 3.71 24.99 -15.24
C HIS A 117 2.79 23.82 -14.83
N GLN A 118 3.07 22.56 -15.23
CA GLN A 118 2.28 21.41 -14.74
C GLN A 118 2.40 21.27 -13.22
N ASN A 119 1.33 21.60 -12.50
CA ASN A 119 1.30 21.57 -11.04
C ASN A 119 1.42 20.13 -10.52
N ILE A 120 2.20 19.90 -9.46
CA ILE A 120 2.21 18.63 -8.74
C ILE A 120 0.87 18.30 -8.14
N TYR A 121 0.00 19.27 -7.89
CA TYR A 121 -1.37 19.04 -7.47
C TYR A 121 -2.22 18.39 -8.55
N ASP A 122 -2.16 18.88 -9.79
CA ASP A 122 -2.92 18.27 -10.88
C ASP A 122 -2.40 16.87 -11.18
N LEU A 123 -1.07 16.70 -11.12
CA LEU A 123 -0.48 15.37 -11.18
C LEU A 123 -0.91 14.53 -9.99
N ALA A 124 -0.84 15.06 -8.78
CA ALA A 124 -1.26 14.37 -7.57
C ALA A 124 -2.75 14.15 -7.58
N GLN A 125 -3.62 14.87 -8.29
CA GLN A 125 -5.03 14.54 -8.45
C GLN A 125 -5.21 13.37 -9.42
N VAL A 126 -4.44 13.33 -10.51
CA VAL A 126 -4.38 12.17 -11.42
C VAL A 126 -3.81 10.96 -10.71
N VAL A 127 -2.80 11.18 -9.85
CA VAL A 127 -2.27 10.14 -8.99
C VAL A 127 -3.29 9.81 -7.91
N ILE A 128 -3.97 10.74 -7.19
CA ILE A 128 -4.84 10.60 -5.98
C ILE A 128 -6.20 10.01 -6.33
N LYS A 129 -6.68 10.16 -7.56
CA LYS A 129 -7.66 9.21 -8.10
C LYS A 129 -7.19 7.75 -7.89
N ASP A 130 -5.89 7.53 -7.61
CA ASP A 130 -5.18 6.30 -7.23
C ASP A 130 -3.78 6.44 -6.47
N THR A 131 -3.51 7.38 -5.50
CA THR A 131 -2.25 7.68 -4.66
C THR A 131 -1.48 9.07 -4.77
N GLN A 132 -0.53 9.41 -3.87
CA GLN A 132 0.28 10.65 -3.82
C GLN A 132 1.78 10.30 -3.99
N CYS A 133 2.56 11.12 -4.72
CA CYS A 133 4.00 10.90 -4.87
C CYS A 133 4.83 12.19 -4.94
N GLU A 134 6.07 12.16 -4.41
CA GLU A 134 7.03 13.26 -4.50
C GLU A 134 7.76 13.30 -5.85
N ARG A 135 7.30 14.16 -6.78
CA ARG A 135 7.89 14.35 -8.12
C ARG A 135 9.38 14.72 -8.08
N ASN A 136 9.78 15.51 -7.09
CA ASN A 136 11.17 15.95 -6.89
C ASN A 136 12.18 14.79 -6.75
N VAL A 137 11.77 13.68 -6.13
CA VAL A 137 12.66 12.50 -6.00
C VAL A 137 12.87 11.82 -7.35
N TYR A 138 11.82 11.72 -8.16
CA TYR A 138 11.91 11.14 -9.51
C TYR A 138 12.80 11.97 -10.44
N MET A 139 12.67 13.29 -10.41
CA MET A 139 13.51 14.17 -11.24
C MET A 139 15.01 13.97 -10.99
N LYS A 140 15.41 13.72 -9.73
CA LYS A 140 16.82 13.50 -9.35
C LYS A 140 17.29 12.06 -9.60
N HIS A 141 16.37 11.09 -9.55
CA HIS A 141 16.68 9.67 -9.64
C HIS A 141 15.69 8.95 -10.56
N PRO A 142 15.72 9.24 -11.88
CA PRO A 142 14.87 8.52 -12.82
C PRO A 142 15.39 7.09 -12.99
N GLY A 143 14.49 6.10 -12.94
CA GLY A 143 14.84 4.72 -13.27
C GLY A 143 14.53 3.70 -12.17
N ASN A 144 15.44 2.76 -11.96
CA ASN A 144 15.21 1.59 -11.10
C ASN A 144 15.41 1.88 -9.61
N ASN A 145 16.22 2.87 -9.27
CA ASN A 145 16.52 3.30 -7.89
C ASN A 145 15.54 4.36 -7.36
N PHE A 146 14.52 4.77 -8.13
CA PHE A 146 13.53 5.77 -7.72
C PHE A 146 12.89 5.42 -6.36
N TRP A 147 12.43 4.17 -6.20
CA TRP A 147 11.77 3.73 -4.97
C TRP A 147 12.73 3.71 -3.79
N ASP A 148 13.96 3.24 -4.00
CA ASP A 148 15.00 3.23 -2.96
C ASP A 148 15.28 4.67 -2.49
N LYS A 149 15.31 5.64 -3.41
CA LYS A 149 15.53 7.05 -3.09
C LYS A 149 14.32 7.73 -2.46
N LEU A 150 13.12 7.30 -2.80
CA LEU A 150 11.90 7.74 -2.12
C LEU A 150 11.86 7.22 -0.68
N ASP A 151 12.25 5.97 -0.46
CA ASP A 151 12.37 5.38 0.88
C ASP A 151 13.46 6.06 1.72
N ASP A 152 14.63 6.34 1.15
CA ASP A 152 15.68 7.13 1.79
C ASP A 152 15.14 8.49 2.26
N ARG A 153 14.38 9.16 1.39
CA ARG A 153 13.78 10.47 1.68
C ARG A 153 12.73 10.39 2.78
N LEU A 154 11.86 9.39 2.75
CA LEU A 154 10.89 9.15 3.83
C LEU A 154 11.58 8.87 5.16
N SER A 155 12.62 8.03 5.15
CA SER A 155 13.39 7.70 6.34
C SER A 155 14.00 8.97 6.95
N GLN A 156 14.58 9.85 6.13
CA GLN A 156 15.07 11.16 6.58
C GLN A 156 13.97 12.01 7.22
N ILE A 157 12.78 12.08 6.60
CA ILE A 157 11.64 12.83 7.13
C ILE A 157 11.22 12.26 8.49
N ARG A 158 11.09 10.94 8.62
CA ARG A 158 10.71 10.27 9.87
C ARG A 158 11.74 10.46 10.97
N ASN A 159 13.03 10.32 10.65
CA ASN A 159 14.12 10.52 11.60
C ASN A 159 14.19 11.97 12.09
N ALA A 160 14.03 12.94 11.19
CA ALA A 160 13.98 14.36 11.54
C ALA A 160 12.74 14.70 12.38
N ALA A 161 11.59 14.08 12.08
CA ALA A 161 10.35 14.27 12.82
C ALA A 161 10.29 13.51 14.15
N LYS A 162 11.14 12.49 14.36
CA LYS A 162 11.10 11.56 15.50
C LYS A 162 9.70 10.96 15.73
N GLY A 163 8.99 10.63 14.65
CA GLY A 163 7.63 10.08 14.69
C GLY A 163 6.51 11.10 14.94
N ASP A 164 6.81 12.40 15.08
CA ASP A 164 5.79 13.44 15.25
C ASP A 164 5.01 13.66 13.94
N LYS A 165 3.73 13.25 13.93
CA LYS A 165 2.81 13.37 12.79
C LYS A 165 2.72 14.80 12.25
N LYS A 166 2.69 15.83 13.11
CA LYS A 166 2.60 17.23 12.68
C LYS A 166 3.85 17.67 11.93
N LYS A 167 5.03 17.21 12.36
CA LYS A 167 6.30 17.49 11.68
C LYS A 167 6.41 16.76 10.34
N ILE A 168 5.93 15.52 10.26
CA ILE A 168 5.88 14.76 9.01
C ILE A 168 4.97 15.47 7.99
N VAL A 169 3.75 15.86 8.41
CA VAL A 169 2.83 16.62 7.55
C VAL A 169 3.46 17.94 7.09
N ARG A 170 4.14 18.66 7.99
CA ARG A 170 4.86 19.89 7.65
C ARG A 170 5.95 19.66 6.60
N ALA A 171 6.70 18.56 6.69
CA ALA A 171 7.75 18.23 5.72
C ALA A 171 7.17 17.96 4.32
N PHE A 172 6.08 17.19 4.22
CA PHE A 172 5.39 16.96 2.95
C PHE A 172 4.80 18.25 2.37
N ARG A 173 4.21 19.11 3.21
CA ARG A 173 3.74 20.44 2.79
C ARG A 173 4.86 21.32 2.26
N GLN A 174 6.04 21.29 2.89
CA GLN A 174 7.21 22.01 2.39
C GLN A 174 7.64 21.47 1.03
N ALA A 175 7.71 20.14 0.85
CA ALA A 175 8.02 19.53 -0.44
C ALA A 175 7.04 19.92 -1.55
N LEU A 176 5.74 20.01 -1.23
CA LEU A 176 4.71 20.52 -2.14
C LEU A 176 4.89 22.00 -2.44
N THR A 177 5.17 22.82 -1.42
CA THR A 177 5.41 24.26 -1.58
C THR A 177 6.62 24.54 -2.45
N ASP A 178 7.71 23.81 -2.25
CA ASP A 178 8.95 23.92 -3.02
C ASP A 178 8.72 23.53 -4.49
N ASP A 179 7.97 22.46 -4.72
CA ASP A 179 7.59 22.03 -6.06
C ASP A 179 6.70 23.09 -6.75
N GLN A 180 5.70 23.62 -6.06
CA GLN A 180 4.84 24.69 -6.56
C GLN A 180 5.63 25.93 -6.95
N ASN A 181 6.51 26.41 -6.06
CA ASN A 181 7.33 27.60 -6.32
C ASN A 181 8.22 27.43 -7.55
N LYS A 182 8.65 26.19 -7.83
CA LYS A 182 9.56 25.86 -8.91
C LYS A 182 8.86 25.51 -10.23
N HIS A 183 7.65 24.96 -10.16
CA HIS A 183 7.01 24.27 -11.29
C HIS A 183 5.53 24.60 -11.49
N GLY A 184 4.87 25.40 -10.65
CA GLY A 184 3.43 25.66 -10.74
C GLY A 184 3.04 27.15 -10.64
N ALA A 185 1.80 27.46 -11.02
CA ALA A 185 1.11 28.68 -10.60
C ALA A 185 0.29 28.37 -9.32
N LYS A 186 0.30 29.24 -8.31
CA LYS A 186 -0.47 29.05 -7.06
C LYS A 186 -1.96 29.13 -7.34
N THR A 187 -2.62 28.00 -7.58
CA THR A 187 -4.04 27.96 -7.97
C THR A 187 -4.99 27.36 -6.91
N TYR A 188 -4.49 26.88 -5.77
CA TYR A 188 -5.34 26.28 -4.73
C TYR A 188 -4.80 26.52 -3.31
N VAL A 189 -5.71 26.51 -2.32
CA VAL A 189 -5.42 26.63 -0.89
C VAL A 189 -5.57 25.25 -0.25
N LEU A 190 -4.56 24.81 0.48
CA LEU A 190 -4.64 23.59 1.30
C LEU A 190 -5.38 23.92 2.59
N ASP A 191 -6.58 23.35 2.80
CA ASP A 191 -7.29 23.45 4.07
C ASP A 191 -6.61 22.57 5.13
N GLU A 192 -6.33 23.14 6.30
CA GLU A 192 -5.67 22.45 7.40
C GLU A 192 -6.63 21.58 8.23
N ASN A 193 -7.93 21.72 8.02
CA ASN A 193 -8.97 21.11 8.86
C ASN A 193 -9.70 19.94 8.21
N VAL A 194 -9.41 19.61 6.95
CA VAL A 194 -10.03 18.45 6.27
C VAL A 194 -9.33 17.18 6.74
N VAL A 195 -9.96 16.49 7.69
CA VAL A 195 -9.58 15.12 8.07
C VAL A 195 -10.26 14.16 7.11
N ASP A 196 -9.47 13.48 6.28
CA ASP A 196 -9.96 12.34 5.49
C ASP A 196 -10.23 11.16 6.45
N THR A 197 -11.50 10.90 6.73
CA THR A 197 -11.94 9.87 7.68
C THR A 197 -11.52 8.47 7.24
N PHE A 198 -11.47 8.21 5.94
CA PHE A 198 -11.03 6.92 5.41
C PHE A 198 -9.53 6.74 5.59
N GLN A 199 -8.73 7.78 5.30
CA GLN A 199 -7.29 7.71 5.53
C GLN A 199 -6.95 7.58 7.02
N GLN A 200 -7.71 8.25 7.89
CA GLN A 200 -7.56 8.11 9.34
C GLN A 200 -7.87 6.68 9.81
N GLU A 201 -8.93 6.07 9.30
CA GLU A 201 -9.26 4.66 9.58
C GLU A 201 -8.12 3.71 9.17
N VAL A 202 -7.54 3.90 7.98
CA VAL A 202 -6.38 3.10 7.53
C VAL A 202 -5.19 3.30 8.45
N ASP A 203 -4.87 4.55 8.79
CA ASP A 203 -3.75 4.86 9.68
C ASP A 203 -3.92 4.24 11.08
N ASP A 204 -5.15 4.21 11.61
CA ASP A 204 -5.48 3.59 12.88
C ASP A 204 -5.36 2.06 12.80
N LEU A 205 -5.84 1.43 11.72
CA LEU A 205 -5.69 -0.01 11.48
C LEU A 205 -4.22 -0.43 11.43
N LEU A 206 -3.38 0.37 10.76
CA LEU A 206 -1.94 0.14 10.69
C LEU A 206 -1.27 0.31 12.06
N ALA A 207 -1.63 1.35 12.81
CA ALA A 207 -1.08 1.58 14.16
C ALA A 207 -1.37 0.40 15.09
N ILE A 208 -2.60 -0.13 15.07
CA ILE A 208 -2.95 -1.30 15.90
C ILE A 208 -2.20 -2.53 15.40
N GLY A 209 -2.15 -2.78 14.09
CA GLY A 209 -1.45 -3.96 13.54
C GLY A 209 0.06 -3.97 13.83
N PHE A 210 0.72 -2.81 13.83
CA PHE A 210 2.12 -2.70 14.21
C PHE A 210 2.32 -2.94 15.71
N ALA A 211 1.41 -2.47 16.58
CA ALA A 211 1.46 -2.75 18.01
C ALA A 211 1.28 -4.25 18.31
N ASP A 212 0.35 -4.91 17.62
CA ASP A 212 0.10 -6.35 17.74
C ASP A 212 1.35 -7.18 17.35
N ALA A 213 2.04 -6.76 16.29
CA ALA A 213 3.27 -7.41 15.82
C ALA A 213 4.46 -7.25 16.79
N VAL A 214 4.63 -6.06 17.37
CA VAL A 214 5.67 -5.81 18.41
C VAL A 214 5.42 -6.66 19.65
N THR A 215 4.18 -6.73 20.11
CA THR A 215 3.79 -7.53 21.28
C THR A 215 4.03 -9.02 21.05
N SER A 216 3.70 -9.51 19.85
CA SER A 216 3.92 -10.91 19.46
C SER A 216 5.42 -11.27 19.38
N ALA A 217 6.26 -10.37 18.87
CA ALA A 217 7.71 -10.57 18.81
C ALA A 217 8.36 -10.59 20.21
N GLN A 218 7.86 -9.77 21.14
CA GLN A 218 8.33 -9.75 22.53
C GLN A 218 7.93 -11.01 23.30
N ALA A 219 6.74 -11.56 23.04
CA ALA A 219 6.29 -12.81 23.64
C ALA A 219 7.12 -14.03 23.17
N GLN A 220 7.59 -14.02 21.92
CA GLN A 220 8.43 -15.10 21.37
C GLN A 220 9.89 -15.02 21.85
N GLY A 221 10.41 -13.81 22.11
CA GLY A 221 11.77 -13.62 22.65
C GLY A 221 11.92 -13.93 24.14
N SER A 222 10.81 -14.08 24.88
CA SER A 222 10.82 -14.38 26.32
C SER A 222 10.72 -15.87 26.65
N ASN A 223 10.61 -16.74 25.63
CA ASN A 223 10.57 -18.20 25.72
C ASN A 223 11.83 -18.89 25.18
N ALA A 224 12.93 -18.13 25.00
CA ALA A 224 14.24 -18.65 24.59
C ALA A 224 15.25 -18.63 25.75
#